data_AF-A0A5J4PEC4-F1
#
_entry.id   AF-A0A5J4PEC4-F1
#
_cell.length_a   1.000
_cell.length_b   1.000
_cell.length_c   1.000
_cell.angle_alpha   90.00
_cell.angle_beta   90.00
_cell.angle_gamma   90.00
#
_symmetry.space_group_name_H-M   'P 1'
#
loop_
_entity.id
_entity.type
_entity.pdbx_description
1 polymer ?
#
loop_
_entity_poly.entity_id
_entity_poly.type
_entity_poly.pdbx_seq_one_letter_code
_entity_poly.pdbx_strand_id
1 'polypeptide(L)' 'RVKEIVSLGSHDMFIADVVNVRAEGDHLNGETGKMGLAETHPLVFVHGNYYDLGDKIGKFGWSVEKKK' A
#
# COMPACT_ATOMS: atom_id res chain seq x y z
N ARG A 1 -7.57 2.65 16.08
CA ARG A 1 -8.69 2.22 16.97
C ARG A 1 -9.84 1.74 16.10
N VAL A 2 -10.49 0.61 16.40
CA VAL A 2 -11.66 0.15 15.62
C VAL A 2 -12.82 1.14 15.79
N LYS A 3 -13.38 1.58 14.67
CA LYS A 3 -14.55 2.47 14.60
C LYS A 3 -15.83 1.70 14.34
N GLU A 4 -15.77 0.72 13.46
CA GLU A 4 -16.92 -0.03 13.00
C GLU A 4 -16.50 -1.44 12.63
N ILE A 5 -17.40 -2.39 12.86
CA ILE A 5 -17.29 -3.78 12.40
C ILE A 5 -18.52 -4.03 11.53
N VAL A 6 -18.30 -4.28 10.24
CA VAL A 6 -19.35 -4.54 9.26
C VAL A 6 -19.38 -6.02 8.96
N SER A 7 -20.48 -6.71 9.27
CA SER A 7 -20.63 -8.13 8.94
C SER A 7 -21.07 -8.29 7.49
N LEU A 8 -20.31 -9.08 6.71
CA LEU A 8 -20.51 -9.32 5.28
C LEU A 8 -20.80 -10.80 5.00
N GLY A 9 -21.46 -11.48 5.94
CA GLY A 9 -21.80 -12.90 5.86
C GLY A 9 -20.69 -13.78 6.42
N SER A 10 -19.80 -14.27 5.57
CA SER A 10 -18.69 -15.15 5.98
C SER A 10 -17.46 -14.42 6.53
N HIS A 11 -17.45 -13.09 6.45
CA HIS A 11 -16.33 -12.24 6.88
C HIS A 11 -16.85 -11.02 7.64
N ASP A 12 -16.01 -10.53 8.55
CA ASP A 12 -16.20 -9.22 9.18
C ASP A 12 -15.15 -8.24 8.63
N MET A 13 -15.62 -7.07 8.18
CA MET A 13 -14.77 -5.97 7.77
C MET A 13 -14.59 -4.99 8.94
N PHE A 14 -13.35 -4.77 9.34
CA PHE A 14 -13.00 -3.84 10.40
C PHE A 14 -12.58 -2.49 9.80
N ILE A 15 -13.31 -1.43 10.13
CA ILE A 15 -12.94 -0.06 9.79
C ILE A 15 -12.32 0.57 11.04
N ALA A 16 -11.12 1.12 10.92
CA ALA A 16 -10.35 1.62 12.05
C ALA A 16 -9.58 2.90 11.73
N ASP A 17 -9.41 3.74 12.75
CA ASP A 17 -8.51 4.90 12.68
C ASP A 17 -7.05 4.47 12.66
N VAL A 18 -6.31 4.99 11.68
CA VAL A 18 -4.85 4.99 11.65
C VAL A 18 -4.37 6.09 12.61
N VAL A 19 -3.91 5.69 13.80
CA VAL A 19 -3.45 6.63 14.84
C VAL A 19 -1.95 6.92 14.77
N ASN A 20 -1.20 6.07 14.06
CA ASN A 20 0.24 6.21 13.87
C ASN A 20 0.70 5.34 12.69
N VAL A 21 1.76 5.73 12.01
CA VAL A 21 2.47 4.91 11.01
C VAL A 21 3.95 4.95 11.40
N ARG A 22 4.57 3.77 11.55
CA ARG A 22 6.00 3.62 11.86
C ARG A 22 6.68 3.00 10.65
N ALA A 23 7.68 3.70 10.13
CA ALA A 23 8.58 3.20 9.10
C ALA A 23 10.01 3.31 9.62
N GLU A 24 10.88 2.42 9.16
CA GLU A 24 12.32 2.55 9.38
C GLU A 24 12.83 3.79 8.63
N GLY A 25 13.83 4.48 9.22
CA GLY A 25 14.32 5.75 8.70
C GLY A 25 14.80 5.66 7.25
N ASP A 26 15.42 4.54 6.89
CA ASP A 26 15.96 4.28 5.55
C ASP A 26 14.88 4.10 4.47
N HIS A 27 13.62 3.93 4.89
CA HIS A 27 12.45 3.88 4.00
C HIS A 27 11.65 5.19 3.97
N LEU A 28 12.16 6.25 4.60
CA LEU A 28 11.60 7.59 4.52
C LEU A 28 12.46 8.45 3.59
N ASN A 29 11.81 9.17 2.69
CA ASN A 29 12.48 10.20 1.92
C ASN A 29 12.92 11.33 2.88
N GLY A 30 14.24 11.55 2.99
CA GLY A 30 14.82 12.48 3.98
C GLY A 30 14.38 13.94 3.85
N GLU A 31 13.89 14.37 2.68
CA GLU A 31 13.43 15.74 2.45
C GLU A 31 11.93 15.90 2.67
N THR A 32 11.13 14.94 2.20
CA THR A 32 9.66 15.03 2.17
C THR A 32 8.99 14.27 3.31
N GLY A 33 9.73 13.43 4.03
CA GLY A 33 9.20 12.52 5.05
C GLY A 33 8.26 11.44 4.50
N LYS A 34 8.13 11.32 3.17
CA LYS A 34 7.27 10.31 2.55
C LYS A 34 7.88 8.93 2.68
N MET A 35 7.05 7.96 3.07
CA MET A 35 7.44 6.55 3.06
C MET A 35 7.54 6.02 1.62
N GLY A 36 8.71 5.49 1.27
CA GLY A 36 8.94 4.73 0.05
C GLY A 36 8.39 3.31 0.20
N LEU A 37 7.07 3.15 0.13
CA LEU A 37 6.42 1.85 0.33
C LEU A 37 6.78 0.82 -0.76
N ALA A 38 7.08 1.25 -1.98
CA ALA A 38 7.49 0.32 -3.04
C ALA A 38 8.88 -0.27 -2.75
N GLU A 39 9.75 0.57 -2.17
CA GLU A 39 11.12 0.24 -1.79
C GLU A 39 11.19 -0.70 -0.58
N THR A 40 10.08 -0.93 0.13
CA THR A 40 9.98 -1.94 1.19
C THR A 40 9.68 -3.35 0.68
N HIS A 41 9.62 -3.57 -0.63
CA HIS A 41 9.38 -4.88 -1.27
C HIS A 41 8.15 -5.62 -0.70
N PRO A 42 6.94 -5.04 -0.82
CA PRO A 42 5.74 -5.66 -0.30
C PRO A 42 5.40 -6.95 -1.07
N LEU A 43 4.96 -7.98 -0.35
CA LEU A 43 4.48 -9.23 -0.93
C LEU A 43 3.10 -9.07 -1.57
N VAL A 44 2.89 -9.74 -2.70
CA VAL A 44 1.60 -9.82 -3.41
C VAL A 44 1.07 -11.25 -3.30
N PHE A 45 -0.20 -11.41 -2.92
CA PHE A 45 -0.85 -12.71 -2.82
C PHE A 45 -1.80 -12.95 -4.00
N VAL A 46 -1.63 -14.08 -4.70
CA VAL A 46 -2.53 -14.52 -5.78
C VAL A 46 -2.77 -16.02 -5.66
N HIS A 47 -4.02 -16.41 -5.45
CA HIS A 47 -4.48 -17.82 -5.42
C HIS A 47 -3.53 -18.78 -4.67
N GLY A 48 -3.18 -18.45 -3.43
CA GLY A 48 -2.37 -19.34 -2.58
C GLY A 48 -0.85 -19.21 -2.77
N ASN A 49 -0.39 -18.27 -3.60
CA ASN A 49 1.03 -18.05 -3.88
C ASN A 49 1.43 -16.61 -3.54
N TYR A 50 2.70 -16.43 -3.18
CA TYR A 50 3.31 -15.14 -2.88
C TYR A 50 4.27 -14.72 -3.99
N TYR A 51 4.19 -13.46 -4.39
CA TYR A 51 4.98 -12.86 -5.47
C TYR A 51 5.59 -11.54 -4.99
N ASP A 52 6.63 -11.10 -5.69
CA ASP A 52 7.21 -9.76 -5.49
C ASP A 52 6.45 -8.69 -6.29
N LEU A 53 6.63 -7.43 -5.91
CA LEU A 53 6.17 -6.28 -6.68
C LEU A 53 7.10 -6.13 -7.90
N GLY A 54 6.58 -6.38 -9.10
CA GLY A 54 7.34 -6.18 -10.35
C GLY A 54 7.76 -4.72 -10.58
N ASP A 55 8.43 -4.47 -11.71
CA ASP A 55 8.95 -3.13 -12.03
C ASP A 55 7.87 -2.05 -12.03
N LYS A 56 8.22 -0.85 -11.53
CA LYS A 56 7.36 0.32 -11.58
C LYS A 56 7.12 0.73 -13.04
N ILE A 57 5.89 0.51 -13.52
CA ILE A 57 5.51 0.81 -14.90
C ILE A 57 5.05 2.26 -15.13
N GLY A 58 4.72 3.01 -14.08
CA GLY A 58 4.18 4.36 -14.22
C GLY A 58 3.80 5.08 -12.92
N LYS A 59 3.10 6.21 -13.07
CA LYS A 59 2.51 7.01 -11.98
C LYS A 59 1.00 7.15 -12.18
N PHE A 60 0.29 7.74 -11.22
CA PHE A 60 -1.13 8.06 -11.41
C PHE A 60 -1.35 8.87 -12.71
N GLY A 61 -2.30 8.41 -13.54
CA GLY A 61 -2.56 8.97 -14.87
C GLY A 61 -1.67 8.42 -16.00
N TRP A 62 -0.76 7.47 -15.73
CA TRP A 62 0.14 6.90 -16.75
C TRP A 62 -0.59 6.28 -17.95
N SER A 63 -1.73 5.61 -17.73
CA SER A 63 -2.52 5.00 -18.82
C SER A 63 -3.13 6.02 -19.78
N VAL A 64 -3.19 7.30 -19.39
CA VAL A 64 -3.77 8.40 -20.17
C VAL A 64 -2.76 9.52 -20.45
N GLU A 65 -1.48 9.32 -20.12
CA GLU A 65 -0.43 10.31 -20.32
C GLU A 65 -0.13 10.46 -21.82
N LYS A 66 -0.25 11.68 -22.34
CA LYS A 66 0.07 11.96 -23.75
C LYS A 66 1.58 11.84 -23.95
N LYS A 67 1.99 11.16 -25.03
CA LYS A 67 3.39 11.16 -25.48
C LYS A 67 3.81 12.62 -25.75
N LYS A 68 4.96 13.01 -25.23
CA LYS A 68 5.59 14.30 -25.55
C LYS A 68 6.07 14.31 -26.99
#